data_AF-A0A7J5CIX2-F1
#
_entry.id   AF-A0A7J5CIX2-F1
#
_cell.length_a   1.000
_cell.length_b   1.000
_cell.length_c   1.000
_cell.angle_alpha   90.00
_cell.angle_beta   90.00
_cell.angle_gamma   90.00
#
_symmetry.space_group_name_H-M   'P 1'
#
loop_
_entity.id
_entity.type
_entity.pdbx_description
1 polymer ?
#
loop_
_entity_poly.entity_id
_entity_poly.type
_entity_poly.pdbx_seq_one_letter_code
_entity_poly.pdbx_strand_id
1 'polypeptide(L)'
;MDWQISSARHGQEAGKWSGFHRLKKDLWDGPPDPAVADHLLADVTTVHRQLATQTLTALDLANGAKTLLDEVASKKITGEEYRFSHTDPSDRAATVDGCTAIIPGAAPTIDPRDPALGALIGKRAAAVDALVAHHRDAAGRYMDYQRLTPAQVRELSNAINGMAEPVSRLAAAIGRR
;
A
#
# COMPACT_ATOMS: atom_id res chain seq x y z
N MET A 1 -18.33 -1.50 4.12
CA MET A 1 -17.96 -1.86 5.51
C MET A 1 -16.80 -0.98 5.89
N ASP A 2 -16.90 -0.27 7.01
CA ASP A 2 -15.90 0.68 7.49
C ASP A 2 -15.05 -0.02 8.56
N TRP A 3 -14.00 -0.72 8.12
CA TRP A 3 -13.09 -1.45 9.02
C TRP A 3 -11.99 -0.50 9.48
N GLN A 4 -11.87 -0.29 10.79
CA GLN A 4 -10.95 0.69 11.36
C GLN A 4 -9.48 0.20 11.47
N ILE A 5 -9.10 -0.81 10.68
CA ILE A 5 -7.80 -1.49 10.73
C ILE A 5 -6.65 -0.49 10.54
N SER A 6 -6.83 0.50 9.65
CA SER A 6 -5.85 1.54 9.35
C SER A 6 -6.37 2.94 9.68
N SER A 7 -7.17 3.12 10.75
CA SER A 7 -7.80 4.42 11.02
C SER A 7 -6.77 5.52 11.35
N ALA A 8 -6.42 6.32 10.34
CA ALA A 8 -5.67 7.56 10.52
C ALA A 8 -6.59 8.62 11.12
N ARG A 9 -6.05 9.56 11.89
CA ARG A 9 -6.83 10.53 12.67
C ARG A 9 -7.68 11.50 11.83
N HIS A 10 -7.52 11.56 10.52
CA HIS A 10 -8.22 12.53 9.68
C HIS A 10 -9.71 12.17 9.55
N GLY A 11 -10.57 12.95 10.23
CA GLY A 11 -12.02 12.88 10.12
C GLY A 11 -12.75 11.96 11.13
N GLN A 12 -12.04 11.35 12.08
CA GLN A 12 -12.66 10.49 13.10
C GLN A 12 -13.02 11.30 14.35
N GLU A 13 -14.25 11.14 14.85
CA GLU A 13 -14.68 11.71 16.14
C GLU A 13 -13.85 11.16 17.30
N ALA A 14 -13.63 11.99 18.33
CA ALA A 14 -12.92 11.61 19.56
C ALA A 14 -13.70 10.46 20.26
N GLY A 15 -13.23 9.22 20.07
CA GLY A 15 -13.89 8.00 20.53
C GLY A 15 -13.80 6.83 19.55
N LYS A 16 -13.46 7.09 18.28
CA LYS A 16 -13.39 6.08 17.20
C LYS A 16 -11.96 5.75 16.72
N TRP A 17 -10.92 6.25 17.40
CA TRP A 17 -9.55 6.06 16.93
C TRP A 17 -8.96 4.74 17.44
N SER A 18 -8.79 3.78 16.53
CA SER A 18 -8.37 2.40 16.79
C SER A 18 -7.42 1.86 15.71
N GLY A 19 -7.13 0.56 15.72
CA GLY A 19 -6.31 -0.10 14.69
C GLY A 19 -4.81 0.21 14.76
N PHE A 20 -4.09 -0.05 13.65
CA PHE A 20 -2.64 0.05 13.59
C PHE A 20 -2.11 1.43 14.00
N HIS A 21 -2.75 2.52 13.54
CA HIS A 21 -2.27 3.88 13.82
C HIS A 21 -2.48 4.31 15.28
N ARG A 22 -3.55 3.84 15.93
CA ARG A 22 -3.73 4.06 17.38
C ARG A 22 -2.71 3.26 18.19
N LEU A 23 -2.56 1.97 17.89
CA LEU A 23 -1.62 1.10 18.60
C LEU A 23 -0.18 1.65 18.52
N LYS A 24 0.18 2.09 17.32
CA LYS A 24 1.44 2.75 16.99
C LYS A 24 1.63 4.06 17.75
N LYS A 25 0.59 4.90 17.88
CA LYS A 25 0.65 6.11 18.69
C LYS A 25 0.93 5.78 20.15
N ASP A 26 0.26 4.78 20.70
CA ASP A 26 0.42 4.44 22.10
C ASP A 26 1.84 3.92 22.35
N LEU A 27 2.35 3.03 21.48
CA LEU A 27 3.74 2.53 21.50
C LEU A 27 4.80 3.64 21.42
N TRP A 28 4.49 4.77 20.80
CA TRP A 28 5.39 5.91 20.73
C TRP A 28 5.52 6.66 22.06
N ASP A 29 4.40 6.81 22.78
CA ASP A 29 4.36 7.55 24.04
C ASP A 29 4.67 6.65 25.26
N GLY A 30 4.56 5.33 25.12
CA GLY A 30 4.75 4.39 26.22
C GLY A 30 4.17 3.00 25.95
N PRO A 31 3.83 2.22 26.99
CA PRO A 31 3.16 0.94 26.80
C PRO A 31 1.77 1.15 26.15
N PRO A 32 1.38 0.30 25.19
CA PRO A 32 0.10 0.44 24.51
C PRO A 32 -1.06 0.06 25.41
N ASP A 33 -2.25 0.60 25.13
CA ASP A 33 -3.50 0.10 25.71
C ASP A 33 -3.77 -1.32 25.16
N PRO A 34 -3.78 -2.38 26.00
CA PRO A 34 -4.02 -3.74 25.54
C PRO A 34 -5.35 -3.90 24.79
N ALA A 35 -6.36 -3.11 25.14
CA ALA A 35 -7.67 -3.16 24.49
C ALA A 35 -7.59 -2.75 23.00
N VAL A 36 -6.65 -1.87 22.64
CA VAL A 36 -6.41 -1.48 21.24
C VAL A 36 -5.80 -2.65 20.46
N ALA A 37 -4.87 -3.39 21.07
CA ALA A 37 -4.26 -4.56 20.44
C ALA A 37 -5.27 -5.70 20.26
N ASP A 38 -6.09 -5.98 21.27
CA ASP A 38 -7.15 -7.00 21.20
C ASP A 38 -8.18 -6.66 20.12
N HIS A 39 -8.60 -5.40 20.04
CA HIS A 39 -9.53 -4.95 19.01
C HIS A 39 -8.93 -5.07 17.60
N LEU A 40 -7.68 -4.67 17.41
CA LEU A 40 -6.98 -4.83 16.12
C LEU A 40 -6.88 -6.31 15.72
N LEU A 41 -6.57 -7.20 16.66
CA LEU A 41 -6.51 -8.64 16.39
C LEU A 41 -7.88 -9.19 15.98
N ALA A 42 -8.95 -8.76 16.64
CA ALA A 42 -10.32 -9.16 16.31
C ALA A 42 -10.72 -8.70 14.90
N ASP A 43 -10.39 -7.46 14.52
CA ASP A 43 -10.66 -6.91 13.19
C ASP A 43 -9.89 -7.68 12.10
N VAL A 44 -8.58 -7.91 12.29
CA VAL A 44 -7.74 -8.66 11.34
C VAL A 44 -8.25 -10.10 11.19
N THR A 45 -8.63 -10.74 12.29
CA THR A 45 -9.21 -12.10 12.26
C THR A 45 -10.55 -12.14 11.51
N THR A 46 -11.35 -11.09 11.65
CA THR A 46 -12.62 -10.95 10.93
C THR A 46 -12.39 -10.80 9.43
N VAL A 47 -11.47 -9.93 9.02
CA VAL A 47 -11.10 -9.76 7.61
C VAL A 47 -10.55 -11.06 7.03
N HIS A 48 -9.66 -11.76 7.74
CA HIS A 48 -9.13 -13.05 7.30
C HIS A 48 -10.25 -14.07 7.03
N ARG A 49 -11.20 -14.20 7.96
CA ARG A 49 -12.34 -15.12 7.81
C ARG A 49 -13.25 -14.75 6.63
N GLN A 50 -13.46 -13.47 6.39
CA GLN A 50 -14.26 -13.00 5.26
C GLN A 50 -13.54 -13.23 3.93
N LEU A 51 -12.23 -12.98 3.87
CA LEU A 51 -11.44 -13.26 2.67
C LEU A 51 -11.51 -14.74 2.27
N ALA A 52 -11.61 -15.66 3.22
CA ALA A 52 -11.74 -17.09 2.95
C ALA A 52 -13.04 -17.48 2.22
N THR A 53 -14.09 -16.65 2.29
CA THR A 53 -15.39 -16.92 1.65
C THR A 53 -15.67 -15.99 0.47
N GLN A 54 -14.84 -14.98 0.24
CA GLN A 54 -15.01 -14.06 -0.88
C GLN A 54 -14.37 -14.58 -2.15
N THR A 55 -15.12 -14.48 -3.25
CA THR A 55 -14.57 -14.70 -4.59
C THR A 55 -14.15 -13.35 -5.16
N LEU A 56 -12.84 -13.15 -5.33
CA LEU A 56 -12.28 -11.95 -5.97
C LEU A 56 -12.00 -12.25 -7.43
N THR A 57 -12.55 -11.44 -8.32
CA THR A 57 -12.23 -11.53 -9.75
C THR A 57 -10.90 -10.84 -10.06
N ALA A 58 -10.30 -11.16 -11.20
CA ALA A 58 -9.13 -10.42 -11.68
C ALA A 58 -9.41 -8.91 -11.83
N LEU A 59 -10.65 -8.53 -12.14
CA LEU A 59 -11.04 -7.13 -12.24
C LEU A 59 -11.11 -6.46 -10.87
N ASP A 60 -11.61 -7.15 -9.83
CA ASP A 60 -11.64 -6.61 -8.46
C ASP A 60 -10.23 -6.33 -7.95
N LEU A 61 -9.33 -7.28 -8.16
CA LEU A 61 -7.93 -7.15 -7.78
C LEU A 61 -7.22 -6.02 -8.55
N ALA A 62 -7.47 -5.89 -9.86
CA ALA A 62 -6.88 -4.81 -10.66
C ALA A 62 -7.42 -3.42 -10.26
N ASN A 63 -8.71 -3.32 -9.94
CA ASN A 63 -9.31 -2.10 -9.41
C ASN A 63 -8.79 -1.77 -8.01
N GLY A 64 -8.55 -2.79 -7.17
CA GLY A 64 -7.89 -2.64 -5.87
C GLY A 64 -6.47 -2.08 -6.01
N ALA A 65 -5.65 -2.65 -6.90
CA ALA A 65 -4.31 -2.16 -7.20
C ALA A 65 -4.32 -0.70 -7.69
N LYS A 66 -5.24 -0.36 -8.60
CA LYS A 66 -5.44 1.03 -9.06
C LYS A 66 -5.77 1.96 -7.89
N THR A 67 -6.72 1.56 -7.03
CA THR A 67 -7.16 2.36 -5.89
C THR A 67 -6.02 2.62 -4.90
N LEU A 68 -5.21 1.59 -4.62
CA LEU A 68 -4.02 1.72 -3.77
C LEU A 68 -3.02 2.75 -4.32
N LEU A 69 -2.77 2.73 -5.64
CA LEU A 69 -1.87 3.71 -6.27
C LEU A 69 -2.45 5.12 -6.25
N ASP A 70 -3.75 5.28 -6.51
CA ASP A 70 -4.43 6.58 -6.44
C ASP A 70 -4.37 7.16 -5.01
N GLU A 71 -4.47 6.32 -3.97
CA GLU A 71 -4.31 6.73 -2.58
C GLU A 71 -2.88 7.16 -2.24
N VAL A 72 -1.86 6.44 -2.74
CA VAL A 72 -0.46 6.86 -2.58
C VAL A 72 -0.20 8.20 -3.26
N ALA A 73 -0.73 8.38 -4.47
CA ALA A 73 -0.56 9.60 -5.25
C ALA A 73 -1.28 10.82 -4.63
N SER A 74 -2.45 10.63 -4.03
CA SER A 74 -3.30 11.74 -3.57
C SER A 74 -3.15 12.11 -2.10
N LYS A 75 -2.88 11.14 -1.21
CA LYS A 75 -2.96 11.35 0.26
C LYS A 75 -1.63 11.15 1.00
N LYS A 76 -0.66 10.46 0.40
CA LYS A 76 0.56 10.01 1.10
C LYS A 76 1.82 10.82 0.79
N ILE A 77 1.74 11.79 -0.13
CA ILE A 77 2.86 12.68 -0.49
C ILE A 77 3.18 13.69 0.63
N THR A 78 2.19 14.09 1.44
CA THR A 78 2.34 15.13 2.48
C THR A 78 2.90 14.61 3.80
N GLY A 79 3.05 13.29 3.96
CA GLY A 79 3.58 12.68 5.19
C GLY A 79 2.61 12.66 6.39
N GLU A 80 1.34 13.07 6.22
CA GLU A 80 0.39 13.27 7.33
C GLU A 80 -0.10 11.97 8.01
N GLU A 81 -0.22 10.85 7.27
CA GLU A 81 -0.54 9.54 7.85
C GLU A 81 0.59 9.00 8.75
N TYR A 82 1.76 9.67 8.72
CA TYR A 82 3.04 9.11 9.14
C TYR A 82 3.70 9.88 10.28
N ARG A 83 2.93 10.74 10.96
CA ARG A 83 3.39 11.57 12.09
C ARG A 83 3.95 10.75 13.28
N PHE A 84 3.72 9.43 13.32
CA PHE A 84 4.05 8.58 14.48
C PHE A 84 4.90 7.33 14.18
N SER A 85 5.26 6.99 12.93
CA SER A 85 5.98 5.72 12.69
C SER A 85 7.02 5.66 11.61
N HIS A 86 7.00 6.59 10.66
CA HIS A 86 8.09 6.70 9.70
C HIS A 86 8.40 5.40 8.89
N THR A 87 7.45 4.45 8.77
CA THR A 87 7.57 3.15 8.04
C THR A 87 7.40 3.27 6.52
N ASP A 88 7.64 4.45 5.98
CA ASP A 88 7.22 4.83 4.63
C ASP A 88 7.90 3.98 3.50
N PRO A 89 9.18 3.58 3.61
CA PRO A 89 9.77 2.70 2.60
C PRO A 89 9.17 1.28 2.58
N SER A 90 8.85 0.68 3.73
CA SER A 90 8.24 -0.67 3.78
C SER A 90 6.83 -0.67 3.25
N ASP A 91 6.02 0.33 3.63
CA ASP A 91 4.62 0.42 3.24
C ASP A 91 4.50 0.69 1.72
N ARG A 92 5.46 1.44 1.16
CA ARG A 92 5.58 1.66 -0.27
C ARG A 92 6.01 0.41 -1.04
N ALA A 93 7.01 -0.33 -0.57
CA ALA A 93 7.36 -1.64 -1.15
C ALA A 93 6.16 -2.59 -1.15
N ALA A 94 5.47 -2.72 -0.01
CA ALA A 94 4.30 -3.59 0.10
C ALA A 94 3.16 -3.17 -0.86
N THR A 95 3.00 -1.86 -1.11
CA THR A 95 2.03 -1.36 -2.09
C THR A 95 2.41 -1.80 -3.51
N VAL A 96 3.69 -1.68 -3.88
CA VAL A 96 4.20 -2.11 -5.20
C VAL A 96 4.09 -3.62 -5.37
N ASP A 97 4.43 -4.39 -4.35
CA ASP A 97 4.28 -5.85 -4.33
C ASP A 97 2.82 -6.25 -4.58
N GLY A 98 1.88 -5.62 -3.85
CA GLY A 98 0.45 -5.87 -4.03
C GLY A 98 -0.05 -5.51 -5.43
N CYS A 99 0.45 -4.43 -6.03
CA CYS A 99 0.07 -4.01 -7.36
C CYS A 99 0.63 -4.91 -8.47
N THR A 100 1.77 -5.57 -8.25
CA THR A 100 2.40 -6.44 -9.26
C THR A 100 2.00 -7.90 -9.15
N ALA A 101 1.55 -8.36 -7.97
CA ALA A 101 1.19 -9.75 -7.73
C ALA A 101 0.10 -10.30 -8.69
N ILE A 102 -0.73 -9.42 -9.26
CA ILE A 102 -1.77 -9.81 -10.23
C ILE A 102 -1.22 -10.10 -11.64
N ILE A 103 -0.05 -9.58 -12.01
CA ILE A 103 0.45 -9.63 -13.40
C ILE A 103 0.54 -11.06 -13.95
N PRO A 104 1.13 -12.04 -13.24
CA PRO A 104 1.24 -13.40 -13.79
C PRO A 104 -0.12 -14.04 -14.06
N GLY A 105 -1.11 -13.79 -13.20
CA GLY A 105 -2.48 -14.30 -13.37
C GLY A 105 -3.26 -13.57 -14.47
N ALA A 106 -2.95 -12.29 -14.71
CA ALA A 106 -3.59 -11.49 -15.74
C ALA A 106 -2.99 -11.70 -17.15
N ALA A 107 -1.75 -12.22 -17.26
CA ALA A 107 -1.02 -12.43 -18.51
C ALA A 107 -1.86 -13.04 -19.65
N PRO A 108 -2.62 -14.14 -19.45
CA PRO A 108 -3.43 -14.74 -20.52
C PRO A 108 -4.51 -13.80 -21.09
N THR A 109 -4.97 -12.84 -20.28
CA THR A 109 -5.99 -11.85 -20.67
C THR A 109 -5.35 -10.63 -21.31
N ILE A 110 -4.18 -10.20 -20.84
CA ILE A 110 -3.59 -8.92 -21.25
C ILE A 110 -2.64 -9.07 -22.44
N ASP A 111 -1.89 -10.18 -22.53
CA ASP A 111 -0.85 -10.36 -23.55
C ASP A 111 -1.40 -10.30 -24.99
N PRO A 112 -2.61 -10.85 -25.29
CA PRO A 112 -3.20 -10.71 -26.62
C PRO A 112 -3.60 -9.27 -26.98
N ARG A 113 -3.76 -8.39 -25.99
CA ARG A 113 -4.26 -7.02 -26.15
C ARG A 113 -3.15 -5.97 -26.08
N ASP A 114 -2.20 -6.18 -25.19
CA ASP A 114 -1.06 -5.29 -24.93
C ASP A 114 0.11 -6.11 -24.37
N PRO A 115 0.89 -6.79 -25.25
CA PRO A 115 1.97 -7.68 -24.84
C PRO A 115 3.13 -6.95 -24.13
N ALA A 116 3.19 -5.62 -24.22
CA ALA A 116 4.21 -4.82 -23.54
C ALA A 116 3.81 -4.42 -22.12
N LEU A 117 2.52 -4.53 -21.75
CA LEU A 117 1.99 -3.96 -20.52
C LEU A 117 2.56 -4.62 -19.27
N GLY A 118 2.58 -5.96 -19.23
CA GLY A 118 3.13 -6.71 -18.09
C GLY A 118 4.60 -6.36 -17.85
N ALA A 119 5.40 -6.29 -18.92
CA ALA A 119 6.81 -5.91 -18.86
C ALA A 119 7.00 -4.45 -18.41
N LEU A 120 6.15 -3.53 -18.87
CA LEU A 120 6.19 -2.13 -18.45
C LEU A 120 5.90 -1.99 -16.96
N ILE A 121 4.87 -2.65 -16.44
CA ILE A 121 4.54 -2.61 -15.01
C ILE A 121 5.69 -3.22 -14.19
N GLY A 122 6.22 -4.38 -14.59
CA GLY A 122 7.35 -5.01 -13.93
C GLY A 122 8.60 -4.13 -13.89
N LYS A 123 8.91 -3.42 -14.98
CA LYS A 123 10.02 -2.47 -15.02
C LYS A 123 9.81 -1.29 -14.05
N ARG A 124 8.59 -0.75 -13.97
CA ARG A 124 8.27 0.36 -13.06
C ARG A 124 8.35 -0.07 -11.60
N ALA A 125 7.85 -1.26 -11.28
CA ALA A 125 7.95 -1.83 -9.95
C ALA A 125 9.41 -2.04 -9.51
N ALA A 126 10.24 -2.65 -10.38
CA ALA A 126 11.66 -2.84 -10.09
C ALA A 126 12.41 -1.51 -9.84
N ALA A 127 12.00 -0.42 -10.51
CA ALA A 127 12.55 0.90 -10.26
C ALA A 127 12.16 1.43 -8.87
N VAL A 128 10.92 1.20 -8.43
CA VAL A 128 10.51 1.55 -7.05
C VAL A 128 11.26 0.71 -6.03
N ASP A 129 11.39 -0.60 -6.25
CA ASP A 129 12.11 -1.51 -5.34
C ASP A 129 13.58 -1.10 -5.19
N ALA A 130 14.23 -0.70 -6.28
CA ALA A 130 15.60 -0.18 -6.23
C ALA A 130 15.70 1.08 -5.37
N LEU A 131 14.79 2.04 -5.55
CA LEU A 131 14.73 3.27 -4.74
C LEU A 131 14.50 2.94 -3.26
N VAL A 132 13.58 2.02 -2.97
CA VAL A 132 13.27 1.58 -1.61
C VAL A 132 14.43 0.82 -0.97
N ALA A 133 15.20 0.04 -1.73
CA ALA A 133 16.39 -0.67 -1.26
C ALA A 133 17.52 0.28 -0.84
N HIS A 134 17.65 1.44 -1.50
CA HIS A 134 18.60 2.50 -1.08
C HIS A 134 18.26 3.10 0.29
N HIS A 135 17.07 2.83 0.80
CA HIS A 135 16.62 3.26 2.13
C HIS A 135 16.66 2.12 3.14
N ARG A 136 17.54 1.13 2.96
CA ARG A 136 17.82 0.11 3.98
C ARG A 136 19.16 0.36 4.67
N ASP A 137 19.21 0.09 5.97
CA ASP A 137 20.47 0.06 6.72
C ASP A 137 21.26 -1.23 6.42
N ALA A 138 22.47 -1.33 6.96
CA ALA A 138 23.35 -2.49 6.76
C ALA A 138 22.76 -3.82 7.32
N ALA A 139 21.73 -3.75 8.18
CA ALA A 139 21.00 -4.90 8.70
C ALA A 139 19.73 -5.21 7.87
N GLY A 140 19.51 -4.52 6.75
CA GLY A 140 18.36 -4.71 5.87
C GLY A 140 17.06 -4.09 6.39
N ARG A 141 17.11 -3.29 7.47
CA ARG A 141 15.93 -2.59 8.01
C ARG A 141 15.73 -1.29 7.27
N TYR A 142 14.48 -0.93 7.03
CA TYR A 142 14.18 0.37 6.43
C TYR A 142 14.62 1.52 7.33
N MET A 143 15.27 2.51 6.73
CA MET A 143 15.64 3.75 7.38
C MET A 143 14.38 4.51 7.77
N ASP A 144 14.45 5.16 8.93
CA ASP A 144 13.42 6.08 9.38
C ASP A 144 13.20 7.17 8.32
N TYR A 145 11.93 7.43 7.98
CA TYR A 145 11.52 8.50 7.08
C TYR A 145 12.13 9.87 7.40
N GLN A 146 12.39 10.20 8.67
CA GLN A 146 13.05 11.45 9.05
C GLN A 146 14.46 11.60 8.46
N ARG A 147 15.07 10.49 8.02
CA ARG A 147 16.39 10.47 7.38
C ARG A 147 16.31 10.65 5.86
N LEU A 148 15.11 10.69 5.29
CA LEU A 148 14.91 10.97 3.87
C LEU A 148 14.92 12.48 3.63
N THR A 149 15.69 12.89 2.64
CA THR A 149 15.64 14.26 2.14
C THR A 149 14.32 14.49 1.38
N PRO A 150 13.82 15.74 1.30
CA PRO A 150 12.67 16.06 0.47
C PRO A 150 12.82 15.63 -1.00
N ALA A 151 14.05 15.59 -1.51
CA ALA A 151 14.33 15.11 -2.87
C ALA A 151 14.09 13.61 -3.02
N GLN A 152 14.58 12.80 -2.07
CA GLN A 152 14.35 11.34 -2.05
C GLN A 152 12.87 10.99 -1.89
N VAL A 153 12.15 11.74 -1.05
CA VAL A 153 10.69 11.60 -0.93
C VAL A 153 10.01 11.85 -2.27
N ARG A 154 10.33 12.97 -2.94
CA ARG A 154 9.76 13.28 -4.26
C ARG A 154 10.11 12.24 -5.32
N GLU A 155 11.34 11.74 -5.34
CA GLU A 155 11.78 10.71 -6.27
C GLU A 155 10.96 9.42 -6.12
N LEU A 156 10.79 8.96 -4.88
CA LEU A 156 9.99 7.78 -4.57
C LEU A 156 8.50 7.98 -4.88
N SER A 157 7.94 9.16 -4.57
CA SER A 157 6.57 9.51 -4.97
C SER A 157 6.39 9.51 -6.49
N ASN A 158 7.33 10.09 -7.24
CA ASN A 158 7.27 10.13 -8.70
C ASN A 158 7.36 8.73 -9.32
N ALA A 159 8.20 7.85 -8.77
CA ALA A 159 8.32 6.48 -9.23
C ALA A 159 7.01 5.70 -9.06
N ILE A 160 6.34 5.86 -7.90
CA ILE A 160 5.05 5.22 -7.63
C ILE A 160 3.93 5.83 -8.49
N ASN A 161 3.89 7.15 -8.64
CA ASN A 161 2.95 7.82 -9.54
C ASN A 161 3.08 7.30 -10.98
N GLY A 162 4.31 7.00 -11.40
CA GLY A 162 4.60 6.38 -12.70
C GLY A 162 4.01 4.98 -12.91
N MET A 163 3.52 4.32 -11.84
CA MET A 163 2.80 3.03 -11.94
C MET A 163 1.29 3.20 -12.16
N ALA A 164 0.71 4.37 -11.87
CA ALA A 164 -0.74 4.58 -11.90
C ALA A 164 -1.33 4.38 -13.32
N GLU A 165 -0.72 4.97 -14.34
CA GLU A 165 -1.15 4.82 -15.74
C GLU A 165 -1.11 3.36 -16.23
N PRO A 166 0.00 2.62 -16.11
CA PRO A 166 0.05 1.25 -16.60
C PRO A 166 -0.85 0.29 -15.78
N VAL A 167 -1.03 0.50 -14.47
CA VAL A 167 -1.99 -0.29 -13.68
C VAL A 167 -3.44 0.07 -14.04
N SER A 168 -3.75 1.33 -14.38
CA SER A 168 -5.07 1.68 -14.90
C SER A 168 -5.35 1.01 -16.25
N ARG A 169 -4.34 0.87 -17.11
CA ARG A 169 -4.44 0.12 -18.37
C ARG A 169 -4.66 -1.36 -18.13
N LEU A 170 -4.04 -1.94 -17.09
CA LEU A 170 -4.26 -3.32 -16.68
C LEU A 170 -5.73 -3.57 -16.33
N ALA A 171 -6.30 -2.73 -15.45
CA ALA A 171 -7.72 -2.81 -15.08
C ALA A 171 -8.64 -2.68 -16.30
N ALA A 172 -8.35 -1.73 -17.20
CA ALA A 172 -9.12 -1.52 -18.42
C ALA A 172 -9.00 -2.66 -19.45
N ALA A 173 -7.86 -3.37 -19.49
CA ALA A 173 -7.65 -4.53 -20.36
C ALA A 173 -8.41 -5.75 -19.86
N ILE A 174 -8.46 -5.95 -18.53
CA ILE A 174 -9.20 -7.04 -17.89
C ILE A 174 -10.72 -6.81 -17.98
N GLY A 175 -11.18 -5.56 -17.82
CA GLY A 175 -12.60 -5.21 -17.84
C GLY A 175 -13.27 -5.24 -19.22
N ARG A 176 -12.48 -5.23 -20.31
CA ARG A 176 -13.01 -5.32 -21.68
C ARG A 176 -13.28 -6.78 -22.04
N ARG A 177 -14.56 -7.17 -22.04
CA ARG A 177 -15.03 -8.45 -22.59
C ARG A 177 -15.06 -8.40 -24.10
#